data_AF-S8FQF1-F1
#
_entry.id   AF-S8FQF1-F1
#
_cell.length_a   1.000
_cell.length_b   1.000
_cell.length_c   1.000
_cell.angle_alpha   90.00
_cell.angle_beta   90.00
_cell.angle_gamma   90.00
#
_symmetry.space_group_name_H-M   'P 1'
#
loop_
_entity.id
_entity.type
_entity.pdbx_description
1 polymer ?
#
loop_
_entity_poly.entity_id
_entity_poly.type
_entity_poly.pdbx_seq_one_letter_code
_entity_poly.pdbx_strand_id
1 'polypeptide(L)'
;PEDSRCYGKVSCLEGTRVSILEAIGSWFCGTSIPQDTESLDTHSMPSRLFWLHGVAGCGKSTIAASVCRRLEGQLAGSFFCKRDQDSRRNGVRLFWAIAFYLAKVNTAFREQLLERLRDSETLLDLTLEMQVDRILIQPLKAVAHPTTALVV
;
A
#
# COMPACT_ATOMS: atom_id res chain seq x y z
N PRO A 1 -13.76 -4.89 -4.37
CA PRO A 1 -13.00 -6.00 -4.97
C PRO A 1 -12.55 -6.99 -3.88
N GLU A 2 -13.24 -8.12 -3.75
CA GLU A 2 -12.89 -9.15 -2.76
C GLU A 2 -11.63 -9.93 -3.17
N ASP A 3 -11.34 -10.00 -4.47
CA ASP A 3 -10.17 -10.67 -5.08
C ASP A 3 -8.82 -9.96 -4.92
N SER A 4 -8.78 -8.77 -4.34
CA SER A 4 -7.53 -8.04 -4.13
C SER A 4 -6.88 -8.33 -2.77
N ARG A 5 -7.50 -9.14 -1.91
CA ARG A 5 -6.86 -9.58 -0.65
C ARG A 5 -5.84 -10.70 -0.90
N CYS A 6 -4.98 -10.92 0.09
CA CYS A 6 -3.96 -11.97 0.09
C CYS A 6 -4.51 -13.41 0.13
N TYR A 7 -5.82 -13.56 0.34
CA TYR A 7 -6.53 -14.83 0.41
C TYR A 7 -6.45 -15.53 -0.95
N GLY A 8 -5.40 -16.36 -1.14
CA GLY A 8 -5.18 -17.14 -2.36
C GLY A 8 -3.75 -17.11 -2.92
N LYS A 9 -2.84 -16.31 -2.37
CA LYS A 9 -1.41 -16.37 -2.75
C LYS A 9 -0.62 -17.31 -1.82
N VAL A 10 0.16 -18.20 -2.43
CA VAL A 10 1.14 -19.06 -1.75
C VAL A 10 2.13 -18.17 -1.01
N SER A 11 2.32 -18.42 0.28
CA SER A 11 3.34 -17.79 1.13
C SER A 11 4.68 -18.54 1.04
N CYS A 12 5.76 -17.92 1.51
CA CYS A 12 7.04 -18.59 1.74
C CYS A 12 6.82 -19.85 2.59
N LEU A 13 7.60 -20.90 2.29
CA LEU A 13 7.66 -22.10 3.12
C LEU A 13 8.25 -21.76 4.48
N GLU A 14 7.88 -22.53 5.50
CA GLU A 14 8.38 -22.35 6.85
C GLU A 14 9.92 -22.41 6.90
N GLY A 15 10.55 -21.53 7.68
CA GLY A 15 12.00 -21.41 7.76
C GLY A 15 12.71 -20.87 6.51
N THR A 16 11.99 -20.52 5.43
CA THR A 16 12.61 -19.95 4.21
C THR A 16 12.46 -18.44 4.15
N ARG A 17 13.42 -17.75 3.49
CA ARG A 17 13.38 -16.30 3.26
C ARG A 17 13.23 -15.47 4.55
N VAL A 18 13.67 -16.02 5.68
CA VAL A 18 13.51 -15.42 7.01
C VAL A 18 14.20 -14.05 7.08
N SER A 19 15.46 -13.96 6.64
CA SER A 19 16.23 -12.72 6.69
C SER A 19 15.58 -11.55 5.95
N ILE A 20 15.04 -11.79 4.75
CA ILE A 20 14.36 -10.74 3.97
C ILE A 20 13.01 -10.36 4.58
N LEU A 21 12.27 -11.31 5.15
CA LEU A 21 11.00 -11.02 5.83
C LEU A 21 11.23 -10.22 7.11
N GLU A 22 12.31 -10.49 7.84
CA GLU A 22 12.72 -9.70 9.00
C GLU A 22 13.18 -8.30 8.60
N ALA A 23 13.97 -8.17 7.54
CA ALA A 23 14.40 -6.88 7.01
C ALA A 23 13.20 -5.99 6.62
N ILE A 24 12.19 -6.57 5.94
CA ILE A 24 10.95 -5.86 5.60
C ILE A 24 10.15 -5.51 6.88
N GLY A 25 10.14 -6.37 7.89
CA GLY A 25 9.52 -6.09 9.19
C GLY A 25 10.19 -4.90 9.90
N SER A 26 11.52 -4.87 9.97
CA SER A 26 12.29 -3.75 10.54
C SER A 26 12.03 -2.45 9.79
N TRP A 27 12.04 -2.52 8.45
CA TRP A 27 11.70 -1.39 7.61
C TRP A 27 10.29 -0.85 7.91
N PHE A 28 9.30 -1.73 8.05
CA PHE A 28 7.92 -1.38 8.37
C PHE A 28 7.79 -0.69 9.74
N CYS A 29 8.50 -1.19 10.75
CA CYS A 29 8.52 -0.59 12.10
C CYS A 29 9.30 0.73 12.17
N GLY A 30 9.95 1.17 11.09
CA GLY A 30 10.77 2.38 11.07
C GLY A 30 12.09 2.25 11.82
N THR A 31 12.51 1.03 12.16
CA THR A 31 13.84 0.77 12.72
C THR A 31 14.83 0.74 11.57
N SER A 32 15.54 1.86 11.40
CA SER A 32 16.62 2.16 10.44
C SER A 32 17.15 0.94 9.67
N ILE A 33 16.88 0.90 8.36
CA ILE A 33 17.80 0.25 7.42
C ILE A 33 19.11 1.04 7.50
N PRO A 34 20.29 0.40 7.60
CA PRO A 34 21.56 1.11 7.50
C PRO A 34 21.61 1.85 6.16
N GLN A 35 21.59 3.18 6.20
CA GLN A 35 21.82 4.01 5.03
C GLN A 35 23.32 4.00 4.71
N ASP A 36 23.70 3.33 3.62
CA ASP A 36 24.93 3.64 2.91
C ASP A 36 24.74 4.95 2.12
N THR A 37 24.32 6.04 2.78
CA THR A 37 24.36 7.40 2.21
C THR A 37 24.11 8.42 3.32
N GLU A 38 25.19 9.09 3.73
CA GLU A 38 25.15 10.29 4.57
C GLU A 38 24.35 11.40 3.86
N SER A 39 23.20 11.75 4.41
CA SER A 39 22.66 13.10 4.31
C SER A 39 21.90 13.42 5.59
N LEU A 40 22.53 14.25 6.41
CA LEU A 40 22.07 14.72 7.72
C LEU A 40 20.92 15.72 7.55
N ASP A 41 19.69 15.22 7.42
CA ASP A 41 18.49 16.04 7.50
C ASP A 41 17.59 15.54 8.64
N THR A 42 17.49 16.36 9.69
CA THR A 42 16.66 16.16 10.88
C THR A 42 15.16 16.19 10.52
N HIS A 43 14.64 15.07 10.01
CA HIS A 43 13.25 14.61 10.00
C HIS A 43 13.19 13.32 9.18
N SER A 44 13.91 12.28 9.62
CA SER A 44 13.95 10.99 8.90
C SER A 44 12.60 10.28 9.05
N MET A 45 11.67 10.61 8.16
CA MET A 45 10.49 9.77 7.95
C MET A 45 10.97 8.40 7.48
N PRO A 46 10.47 7.30 8.07
CA PRO A 46 10.84 5.97 7.62
C PRO A 46 10.59 5.85 6.12
N SER A 47 11.52 5.20 5.42
CA SER A 47 11.45 5.02 3.96
C SER A 47 10.07 4.50 3.57
N ARG A 48 9.32 5.25 2.75
CA ARG A 48 7.91 4.93 2.41
C ARG A 48 7.76 3.89 1.30
N LEU A 49 8.89 3.40 0.75
CA LEU A 49 8.95 2.43 -0.33
C LEU A 49 10.04 1.38 -0.04
N PHE A 50 9.65 0.11 -0.01
CA PHE A 50 10.59 -1.01 0.00
C PHE A 50 10.72 -1.61 -1.39
N TRP A 51 11.93 -1.58 -1.96
CA TRP A 51 12.18 -2.11 -3.31
C TRP A 51 12.73 -3.54 -3.25
N LEU A 52 11.86 -4.53 -3.45
CA LEU A 52 12.26 -5.94 -3.53
C LEU A 52 12.61 -6.33 -4.98
N HIS A 53 13.91 -6.46 -5.29
CA HIS A 53 14.40 -6.85 -6.61
C HIS A 53 15.09 -8.23 -6.61
N GLY A 54 15.23 -8.81 -7.79
CA GLY A 54 15.86 -10.12 -7.99
C GLY A 54 15.42 -10.77 -9.29
N VAL A 55 16.08 -11.88 -9.66
CA VAL A 55 15.81 -12.61 -10.90
C VAL A 55 14.36 -13.10 -11.02
N ALA A 56 13.88 -13.30 -12.24
CA ALA A 56 12.56 -13.89 -12.48
C ALA A 56 12.48 -15.28 -11.80
N GLY A 57 11.30 -15.63 -11.26
CA GLY A 57 11.11 -16.91 -10.59
C GLY A 57 11.65 -17.03 -9.14
N CYS A 58 12.37 -16.04 -8.60
CA CYS A 58 12.91 -16.14 -7.24
C CYS A 58 11.88 -16.03 -6.09
N GLY A 59 10.59 -15.88 -6.42
CA GLY A 59 9.51 -15.83 -5.43
C GLY A 59 9.23 -14.46 -4.83
N LYS A 60 9.57 -13.34 -5.49
CA LYS A 60 9.26 -11.98 -4.99
C LYS A 60 7.78 -11.79 -4.60
N SER A 61 6.87 -12.26 -5.44
CA SER A 61 5.43 -12.19 -5.17
C SER A 61 5.00 -13.06 -3.99
N THR A 62 5.71 -14.16 -3.74
CA THR A 62 5.54 -15.05 -2.58
C THR A 62 6.02 -14.37 -1.31
N ILE A 63 7.16 -13.67 -1.35
CA ILE A 63 7.66 -12.84 -0.24
C ILE A 63 6.66 -11.75 0.12
N ALA A 64 6.17 -10.99 -0.86
CA ALA A 64 5.17 -9.94 -0.62
C ALA A 64 3.87 -10.52 -0.01
N ALA A 65 3.41 -11.68 -0.47
CA ALA A 65 2.27 -12.38 0.14
C ALA A 65 2.54 -12.80 1.60
N SER A 66 3.74 -13.31 1.89
CA SER A 66 4.17 -13.62 3.26
C SER A 66 4.23 -12.39 4.16
N VAL A 67 4.71 -11.26 3.66
CA VAL A 67 4.72 -9.99 4.40
C VAL A 67 3.30 -9.58 4.75
N CYS A 68 2.38 -9.59 3.79
CA CYS A 68 1.00 -9.24 4.07
C CYS A 68 0.34 -10.16 5.10
N ARG A 69 0.67 -11.47 5.07
CA ARG A 69 0.18 -12.41 6.06
C ARG A 69 0.76 -12.15 7.46
N ARG A 70 2.04 -11.78 7.56
CA ARG A 70 2.69 -11.41 8.84
C ARG A 70 2.16 -10.10 9.42
N LEU A 71 1.76 -9.17 8.55
CA LEU A 71 1.22 -7.86 8.92
C LEU A 71 -0.32 -7.82 8.89
N GLU A 72 -0.99 -8.97 8.85
CA GLU A 72 -2.45 -9.01 8.91
C GLU A 72 -2.95 -8.33 10.19
N GLY A 73 -3.95 -7.46 10.05
CA GLY A 73 -4.43 -6.60 11.14
C GLY A 73 -3.65 -5.29 11.35
N GLN A 74 -2.48 -5.14 10.74
CA GLN A 74 -1.69 -3.89 10.75
C GLN A 74 -1.74 -3.15 9.41
N LEU A 75 -2.09 -3.83 8.32
CA LEU A 75 -2.26 -3.22 6.99
C LEU A 75 -3.66 -2.62 6.84
N ALA A 76 -3.74 -1.45 6.17
CA ALA A 76 -5.02 -0.94 5.68
C ALA A 76 -5.59 -1.85 4.57
N GLY A 77 -4.70 -2.41 3.76
CA GLY A 77 -5.03 -3.37 2.72
C GLY A 77 -3.81 -3.82 1.93
N SER A 78 -4.05 -4.63 0.90
CA SER A 78 -3.03 -5.05 -0.06
C SER A 78 -3.63 -5.05 -1.47
N PHE A 79 -2.80 -4.77 -2.47
CA PHE A 79 -3.12 -4.79 -3.88
C PHE A 79 -1.97 -5.39 -4.68
N PHE A 80 -2.23 -6.55 -5.30
CA PHE A 80 -1.25 -7.16 -6.17
C PHE A 80 -1.57 -6.90 -7.64
N CYS A 81 -0.73 -6.09 -8.29
CA CYS A 81 -0.79 -5.92 -9.74
C CYS A 81 -0.57 -7.27 -10.44
N LYS A 82 -1.44 -7.60 -11.40
CA LYS A 82 -1.28 -8.77 -12.27
C LYS A 82 -1.51 -8.32 -13.72
N ARG A 83 -0.51 -8.55 -14.56
CA ARG A 83 -0.51 -8.09 -15.96
C ARG A 83 -1.65 -8.68 -16.78
N ASP A 84 -1.97 -9.95 -16.52
CA ASP A 84 -2.95 -10.73 -17.30
C ASP A 84 -4.38 -10.60 -16.76
N GLN A 85 -4.64 -9.63 -15.88
CA GLN A 85 -5.99 -9.34 -15.40
C GLN A 85 -6.25 -7.85 -15.46
N ASP A 86 -7.19 -7.45 -16.31
CA ASP A 86 -7.54 -6.04 -16.54
C ASP A 86 -7.98 -5.34 -15.26
N SER A 87 -8.64 -6.08 -14.36
CA SER A 87 -9.03 -5.59 -13.03
C SER A 87 -7.83 -5.23 -12.13
N ARG A 88 -6.64 -5.77 -12.41
CA ARG A 88 -5.39 -5.62 -11.62
C ARG A 88 -4.24 -4.98 -12.39
N ARG A 89 -4.44 -4.59 -13.65
CA ARG A 89 -3.45 -3.87 -14.47
C ARG A 89 -3.71 -2.36 -14.51
N ASN A 90 -4.94 -1.92 -14.25
CA ASN A 90 -5.32 -0.52 -14.35
C ASN A 90 -4.86 0.30 -13.12
N GLY A 91 -3.96 1.26 -13.34
CA GLY A 91 -3.45 2.16 -12.29
C GLY A 91 -4.55 2.98 -11.60
N VAL A 92 -5.62 3.34 -12.31
CA VAL A 92 -6.80 3.99 -11.73
C VAL A 92 -7.41 3.11 -10.65
N ARG A 93 -7.58 1.81 -10.92
CA ARG A 93 -8.15 0.85 -9.96
C ARG A 93 -7.28 0.65 -8.72
N LEU A 94 -5.96 0.77 -8.86
CA LEU A 94 -5.05 0.74 -7.71
C LEU A 94 -5.40 1.86 -6.73
N PHE A 95 -5.49 3.10 -7.20
CA PHE A 95 -5.77 4.25 -6.31
C PHE A 95 -7.16 4.16 -5.68
N TRP A 96 -8.17 3.73 -6.44
CA TRP A 96 -9.51 3.46 -5.88
C TRP A 96 -9.50 2.34 -4.85
N ALA A 97 -8.70 1.28 -5.06
CA ALA A 97 -8.55 0.20 -4.08
C ALA A 97 -7.85 0.70 -2.80
N ILE A 98 -6.79 1.51 -2.92
CA ILE A 98 -6.12 2.15 -1.79
C ILE A 98 -7.12 3.01 -1.01
N ALA A 99 -7.86 3.90 -1.68
CA ALA A 99 -8.87 4.74 -1.04
C ALA A 99 -9.94 3.91 -0.32
N PHE A 100 -10.41 2.83 -0.94
CA PHE A 100 -11.36 1.90 -0.33
C PHE A 100 -10.80 1.22 0.93
N TYR A 101 -9.55 0.75 0.88
CA TYR A 101 -8.89 0.12 2.02
C TYR A 101 -8.68 1.11 3.18
N LEU A 102 -8.21 2.32 2.89
CA LEU A 102 -8.07 3.39 3.87
C LEU A 102 -9.41 3.75 4.51
N ALA A 103 -10.48 3.89 3.73
CA ALA A 103 -11.82 4.20 4.24
C ALA A 103 -12.40 3.08 5.12
N LYS A 104 -11.97 1.83 4.94
CA LYS A 104 -12.36 0.74 5.83
C LYS A 104 -11.74 0.83 7.21
N VAL A 105 -10.46 1.23 7.28
CA VAL A 105 -9.71 1.22 8.55
C VAL A 105 -9.69 2.58 9.26
N ASN A 106 -9.85 3.68 8.52
CA ASN A 106 -9.81 5.04 9.05
C ASN A 106 -11.15 5.75 8.80
N THR A 107 -11.95 5.89 9.85
CA THR A 107 -13.27 6.54 9.79
C THR A 107 -13.17 8.02 9.40
N ALA A 108 -12.16 8.76 9.89
CA ALA A 108 -11.99 10.17 9.53
C ALA A 108 -11.66 10.33 8.03
N PHE A 109 -10.80 9.47 7.49
CA PHE A 109 -10.53 9.43 6.05
C PHE A 109 -11.79 9.08 5.25
N ARG A 110 -12.58 8.11 5.73
CA ARG A 110 -13.84 7.71 5.08
C ARG A 110 -14.83 8.87 4.97
N GLU A 111 -15.01 9.63 6.04
CA GLU A 111 -15.92 10.79 6.05
C GLU A 111 -15.49 11.83 5.02
N GLN A 112 -14.20 12.18 5.02
CA GLN A 112 -13.61 13.11 4.06
C GLN A 112 -13.73 12.63 2.61
N LEU A 113 -13.55 11.33 2.36
CA LEU A 113 -13.76 10.73 1.04
C LEU A 113 -15.23 10.82 0.62
N LEU A 114 -16.16 10.40 1.47
CA LEU A 114 -17.59 10.38 1.15
C LEU A 114 -18.15 11.78 0.85
N GLU A 115 -17.71 12.80 1.58
CA GLU A 115 -18.06 14.20 1.31
C GLU A 115 -17.69 14.59 -0.13
N ARG A 116 -16.47 14.29 -0.56
CA ARG A 116 -15.98 14.64 -1.91
C ARG A 116 -16.63 13.83 -3.03
N LEU A 117 -17.08 12.61 -2.73
CA LEU A 117 -17.82 11.76 -3.66
C LEU A 117 -19.26 12.25 -3.87
N ARG A 118 -19.90 12.83 -2.84
CA ARG A 118 -21.27 13.39 -2.96
C ARG A 118 -21.34 14.52 -3.96
N ASP A 119 -20.28 15.31 -4.07
CA ASP A 119 -20.20 16.48 -4.96
C ASP A 119 -19.71 16.15 -6.39
N SER A 120 -19.82 14.89 -6.84
CA SER A 120 -19.10 14.44 -8.04
C SER A 120 -19.92 13.65 -9.06
N GLU A 121 -20.76 14.35 -9.83
CA GLU A 121 -21.31 13.78 -11.07
C GLU A 121 -20.23 13.52 -12.14
N THR A 122 -19.04 14.12 -12.04
CA THR A 122 -18.00 14.11 -13.09
C THR A 122 -16.70 13.39 -12.74
N LEU A 123 -16.61 12.69 -11.60
CA LEU A 123 -15.33 12.12 -11.12
C LEU A 123 -14.67 11.15 -12.12
N LEU A 124 -15.47 10.39 -12.86
CA LEU A 124 -14.98 9.43 -13.85
C LEU A 124 -14.46 10.10 -15.13
N ASP A 125 -14.89 11.33 -15.41
CA ASP A 125 -14.47 12.11 -16.58
C ASP A 125 -13.16 12.88 -16.33
N LEU A 126 -12.71 12.95 -15.08
CA LEU A 126 -11.47 13.61 -14.71
C LEU A 126 -10.24 12.80 -15.11
N THR A 127 -9.13 13.49 -15.33
CA THR A 127 -7.82 12.86 -15.52
C THR A 127 -7.44 12.02 -14.30
N LEU A 128 -6.57 11.02 -14.48
CA LEU A 128 -6.12 10.16 -13.38
C LEU A 128 -5.53 10.96 -12.22
N GLU A 129 -4.71 11.98 -12.53
CA GLU A 129 -4.10 12.85 -11.52
C GLU A 129 -5.17 13.56 -10.67
N MET A 130 -6.19 14.13 -11.32
CA MET A 130 -7.31 14.78 -10.63
C MET A 130 -8.15 13.80 -9.81
N GLN A 131 -8.35 12.57 -10.31
CA GLN A 131 -9.02 11.52 -9.54
C GLN A 131 -8.21 11.19 -8.28
N VAL A 132 -6.90 10.95 -8.40
CA VAL A 132 -6.02 10.65 -7.26
C VAL A 132 -6.02 11.78 -6.24
N ASP A 133 -5.88 13.04 -6.70
CA ASP A 133 -5.87 14.18 -5.79
C ASP A 133 -7.16 14.25 -4.98
N ARG A 134 -8.32 14.12 -5.66
CA ARG A 134 -9.64 14.23 -5.03
C ARG A 134 -9.99 13.05 -4.11
N ILE A 135 -9.67 11.81 -4.49
CA ILE A 135 -10.09 10.62 -3.73
C ILE A 135 -9.08 10.17 -2.68
N LEU A 136 -7.81 10.58 -2.81
CA LEU A 136 -6.73 10.07 -1.97
C LEU A 136 -6.01 11.21 -1.24
N ILE A 137 -5.45 12.16 -1.98
CA ILE A 137 -4.56 13.18 -1.40
C ILE A 137 -5.32 14.17 -0.53
N GLN A 138 -6.42 14.74 -1.02
CA GLN A 138 -7.20 15.72 -0.26
C GLN A 138 -7.82 15.13 1.01
N PRO A 139 -8.45 13.92 0.99
CA PRO A 139 -8.91 13.30 2.22
C PRO A 139 -7.76 13.00 3.21
N LEU A 140 -6.59 12.54 2.73
CA LEU A 140 -5.43 12.31 3.60
C LEU A 140 -4.93 13.60 4.25
N LYS A 141 -4.88 14.73 3.51
CA LYS A 141 -4.49 16.04 4.05
C LYS A 141 -5.46 16.57 5.11
N ALA A 142 -6.75 16.25 4.97
CA ALA A 142 -7.78 16.71 5.89
C ALA A 142 -7.81 15.94 7.21
N VAL A 143 -7.21 14.73 7.26
CA VAL A 143 -7.11 13.94 8.49
C VAL A 143 -5.84 14.35 9.25
N ALA A 144 -6.02 15.01 10.40
CA ALA A 144 -4.95 15.62 11.20
C ALA A 144 -3.94 14.65 11.85
N HIS A 145 -4.11 13.32 11.70
CA HIS A 145 -3.24 12.33 12.32
C HIS A 145 -2.61 11.41 11.26
N PRO A 146 -1.27 11.29 11.20
CA PRO A 146 -0.61 10.34 10.33
C PRO A 146 -0.85 8.92 10.84
N THR A 147 -1.94 8.28 10.42
CA THR A 147 -2.06 6.84 10.56
C THR A 147 -1.17 6.23 9.49
N THR A 148 -0.05 5.63 9.89
CA THR A 148 0.82 4.86 8.99
C THR A 148 0.04 3.65 8.47
N ALA A 149 -0.63 3.83 7.34
CA ALA A 149 -1.31 2.77 6.62
C ALA A 149 -0.39 2.25 5.53
N LEU A 150 0.19 1.07 5.73
CA LEU A 150 0.90 0.38 4.66
C LEU A 150 -0.13 -0.29 3.74
N VAL A 151 -0.03 0.02 2.44
CA VAL A 151 -0.68 -0.74 1.39
C VAL A 151 0.40 -1.44 0.60
N VAL A 152 0.39 -2.78 0.66
CA VAL A 152 1.36 -3.66 -0.04
C VAL A 152 0.86 -4.04 -1.41
#